data_AF-A0A2H1JZ04-F1
#
_entry.id   AF-A0A2H1JZ04-F1
#
_cell.length_a   1.000
_cell.length_b   1.000
_cell.length_c   1.000
_cell.angle_alpha   90.00
_cell.angle_beta   90.00
_cell.angle_gamma   90.00
#
_symmetry.space_group_name_H-M   'P 1'
#
loop_
_entity.id
_entity.type
_entity.pdbx_description
1 polymer ?
#
loop_
_entity_poly.entity_id
_entity_poly.type
_entity_poly.pdbx_seq_one_letter_code
_entity_poly.pdbx_strand_id
1 'polypeptide(L)'
;MNRLQNLWSRLRRITKINLILGTIFALVFGYIAMATYFGTASQVRYTSNDFPGAKKAATAFLRVSPFQRHIGYFNRGTAEAAVGDYDAAQTDLEAALEIAPTSAECAVRINLSFVYEKQADQIASQDPDQSQELYDRSLKTLEDAPEECQPKKSEEKQKSSQAKERVEDKKQGEKAKDEGTDGSESEDEDSQEKDSGDEKSSGDESQDPGEEEEKPDDSSGKSEREKKRDELEKRREDSERQQQQQGPGGDGGRSNPEKPW
;
A
#
# COMPACT_ATOMS: atom_id res chain seq x y z
N MET A 1 66.65 -34.34 22.81
CA MET A 1 65.52 -33.93 23.68
C MET A 1 64.78 -32.68 23.15
N ASN A 2 65.47 -31.64 22.65
CA ASN A 2 64.83 -30.40 22.16
C ASN A 2 63.88 -30.55 20.94
N ARG A 3 64.08 -31.52 20.04
CA ARG A 3 63.19 -31.71 18.86
C ARG A 3 61.80 -32.21 19.23
N LEU A 4 61.69 -33.11 20.22
CA LEU A 4 60.41 -33.66 20.68
C LEU A 4 59.59 -32.63 21.48
N GLN A 5 60.26 -31.81 22.30
CA GLN A 5 59.62 -30.70 23.03
C GLN A 5 59.09 -29.61 22.07
N ASN A 6 59.82 -29.31 20.99
CA ASN A 6 59.37 -28.37 19.96
C ASN A 6 58.20 -28.92 19.11
N LEU A 7 58.13 -30.23 18.90
CA LEU A 7 56.97 -30.86 18.24
C LEU A 7 55.72 -30.80 19.13
N TRP A 8 55.86 -31.11 20.42
CA TRP A 8 54.78 -31.02 21.40
C TRP A 8 54.23 -29.58 21.56
N SER A 9 55.11 -28.58 21.61
CA SER A 9 54.68 -27.17 21.69
C SER A 9 53.97 -26.72 20.41
N ARG A 10 54.42 -27.16 19.23
CA ARG A 10 53.75 -26.91 17.94
C ARG A 10 52.37 -27.58 17.87
N LEU A 11 52.24 -28.85 18.24
CA LEU A 11 50.94 -29.53 18.29
C LEU A 11 49.98 -28.86 19.27
N ARG A 12 50.45 -28.45 20.46
CA ARG A 12 49.63 -27.72 21.44
C ARG A 12 49.20 -26.35 20.92
N ARG A 13 50.01 -25.69 20.09
CA ARG A 13 49.67 -24.41 19.45
C ARG A 13 48.63 -24.61 18.34
N ILE A 14 48.81 -25.63 17.49
CA ILE A 14 47.86 -25.97 16.41
C ILE A 14 46.50 -26.38 16.99
N THR A 15 46.47 -27.22 18.02
CA THR A 15 45.22 -27.62 18.69
C THR A 15 44.49 -26.43 19.31
N LYS A 16 45.20 -25.50 19.95
CA LYS A 16 44.60 -24.24 20.44
C LYS A 16 44.04 -23.37 19.31
N ILE A 17 44.78 -23.24 18.20
CA ILE A 17 44.30 -22.49 17.02
C ILE A 17 43.05 -23.16 16.45
N ASN A 18 43.06 -24.48 16.27
CA ASN A 18 41.91 -25.23 15.77
C ASN A 18 40.70 -25.13 16.71
N LEU A 19 40.91 -25.14 18.03
CA LEU A 19 39.85 -24.92 19.00
C LEU A 19 39.24 -23.52 18.85
N ILE A 20 40.07 -22.47 18.76
CA ILE A 20 39.61 -21.10 18.55
C ILE A 20 38.83 -20.99 17.23
N LEU A 21 39.38 -21.50 16.13
CA LEU A 21 38.71 -21.50 14.83
C LEU A 21 37.39 -22.27 14.88
N GLY A 22 37.34 -23.42 15.56
CA GLY A 22 36.12 -24.20 15.76
C GLY A 22 35.08 -23.45 16.57
N THR A 23 35.47 -22.74 17.64
CA THR A 23 34.54 -21.91 18.42
C THR A 23 34.00 -20.72 17.61
N ILE A 24 34.85 -20.05 16.82
CA ILE A 24 34.41 -18.97 15.95
C ILE A 24 33.41 -19.50 14.90
N PHE A 25 33.71 -20.65 14.28
CA PHE A 25 32.82 -21.27 13.32
C PHE A 25 31.47 -21.64 13.94
N ALA A 26 31.45 -22.20 15.15
CA ALA A 26 30.22 -22.52 15.86
C ALA A 26 29.38 -21.27 16.20
N LEU A 27 30.04 -20.17 16.62
CA LEU A 27 29.36 -18.91 16.88
C LEU A 27 28.79 -18.28 15.61
N VAL A 28 29.55 -18.27 14.52
CA VAL A 28 29.09 -17.78 13.21
C VAL A 28 27.92 -18.63 12.70
N PHE A 29 28.00 -19.96 12.84
CA PHE A 29 26.91 -20.85 12.46
C PHE A 29 25.65 -20.59 13.28
N GLY A 30 25.76 -20.49 14.61
CA GLY A 30 24.63 -20.19 15.49
C GLY A 30 24.01 -18.82 15.18
N TYR A 31 24.84 -17.83 14.87
CA TYR A 31 24.41 -16.51 14.44
C TYR A 31 23.63 -16.55 13.11
N ILE A 32 24.15 -17.24 12.09
CA ILE A 32 23.47 -17.39 10.79
C ILE A 32 22.14 -18.11 10.99
N ALA A 33 22.11 -19.20 11.75
CA ALA A 33 20.90 -19.94 12.03
C ALA A 33 19.83 -19.08 12.73
N MET A 34 20.24 -18.23 13.68
CA MET A 34 19.35 -17.30 14.38
C MET A 34 18.77 -16.25 13.42
N ALA A 35 19.60 -15.64 12.58
CA ALA A 35 19.15 -14.66 11.59
C ALA A 35 18.19 -15.31 10.58
N THR A 36 18.54 -16.47 10.04
CA THR A 36 17.67 -17.21 9.11
C THR A 36 16.34 -17.57 9.77
N TYR A 37 16.33 -18.02 11.02
CA TYR A 37 15.10 -18.35 11.76
C TYR A 37 14.16 -17.14 11.86
N PHE A 38 14.64 -15.98 12.30
CA PHE A 38 13.76 -14.81 12.42
C PHE A 38 13.29 -14.29 11.06
N GLY A 39 14.13 -14.36 10.03
CA GLY A 39 13.78 -13.97 8.67
C GLY A 39 12.67 -14.85 8.09
N THR A 40 12.77 -16.17 8.23
CA THR A 40 11.74 -17.10 7.77
C THR A 40 10.47 -17.04 8.62
N ALA A 41 10.61 -16.91 9.95
CA ALA A 41 9.47 -16.77 10.85
C ALA A 41 8.64 -15.53 10.52
N SER A 42 9.28 -14.41 10.15
CA SER A 42 8.58 -13.20 9.71
C SER A 42 7.71 -13.45 8.48
N GLN A 43 8.27 -14.10 7.45
CA GLN A 43 7.56 -14.38 6.21
C GLN A 43 6.42 -15.39 6.42
N VAL A 44 6.67 -16.49 7.13
CA VAL A 44 5.64 -17.52 7.41
C VAL A 44 4.47 -16.94 8.20
N ARG A 45 4.74 -16.05 9.15
CA ARG A 45 3.67 -15.37 9.90
C ARG A 45 2.90 -14.40 9.03
N TYR A 46 3.59 -13.65 8.16
CA TYR A 46 2.94 -12.76 7.20
C TYR A 46 2.04 -13.51 6.22
N THR A 47 2.49 -14.63 5.67
CA THR A 47 1.66 -15.46 4.77
C THR A 47 0.46 -16.06 5.50
N SER A 48 0.60 -16.33 6.80
CA SER A 48 -0.48 -16.82 7.67
C SER A 48 -1.38 -15.70 8.25
N ASN A 49 -1.25 -14.46 7.78
CA ASN A 49 -1.96 -13.27 8.29
C ASN A 49 -1.71 -12.93 9.77
N ASP A 50 -0.69 -13.51 10.40
CA ASP A 50 -0.19 -13.11 11.73
C ASP A 50 0.75 -11.91 11.59
N PHE A 51 0.19 -10.75 11.23
CA PHE A 51 0.96 -9.52 11.03
C PHE A 51 1.67 -9.03 12.32
N PRO A 52 1.06 -9.07 13.52
CA PRO A 52 1.77 -8.72 14.75
C PRO A 52 2.97 -9.65 15.01
N GLY A 53 2.81 -10.96 14.76
CA GLY A 53 3.89 -11.92 14.87
C GLY A 53 4.98 -11.72 13.80
N ALA A 54 4.60 -11.37 12.57
CA ALA A 54 5.53 -11.02 11.49
C ALA A 54 6.37 -9.79 11.88
N LYS A 55 5.74 -8.70 12.30
CA LYS A 55 6.41 -7.49 12.82
C LYS A 55 7.37 -7.81 13.96
N LYS A 56 6.97 -8.67 14.90
CA LYS A 56 7.83 -9.09 16.01
C LYS A 56 9.06 -9.88 15.54
N ALA A 57 8.89 -10.81 14.60
CA ALA A 57 9.98 -11.59 14.03
C ALA A 57 10.93 -10.72 13.19
N ALA A 58 10.40 -9.80 12.36
CA ALA A 58 11.19 -8.81 11.62
C ALA A 58 12.00 -7.89 12.55
N THR A 59 11.39 -7.44 13.65
CA THR A 59 12.08 -6.66 14.68
C THR A 59 13.22 -7.45 15.33
N ALA A 60 13.01 -8.75 15.61
CA ALA A 60 14.06 -9.61 16.12
C ALA A 60 15.19 -9.81 15.10
N PHE A 61 14.84 -9.98 13.81
CA PHE A 61 15.80 -10.06 12.71
C PHE A 61 16.70 -8.82 12.64
N LEU A 62 16.12 -7.61 12.74
CA LEU A 62 16.87 -6.34 12.74
C LEU A 62 17.87 -6.22 13.90
N ARG A 63 17.61 -6.88 15.03
CA ARG A 63 18.55 -6.90 16.17
C ARG A 63 19.72 -7.85 15.95
N VAL A 64 19.51 -8.94 15.19
CA VAL A 64 20.52 -9.97 14.99
C VAL A 64 21.25 -9.87 13.66
N SER A 65 20.74 -9.16 12.65
CA SER A 65 21.36 -9.07 11.32
C SER A 65 21.79 -7.64 10.98
N PRO A 66 23.06 -7.25 11.18
CA PRO A 66 23.55 -5.93 10.82
C PRO A 66 23.85 -5.80 9.33
N PHE A 67 24.02 -6.91 8.59
CA PHE A 67 24.44 -6.90 7.18
C PHE A 67 23.28 -6.99 6.19
N GLN A 68 22.14 -7.56 6.60
CA GLN A 68 20.97 -7.74 5.71
C GLN A 68 19.76 -6.96 6.23
N ARG A 69 20.01 -5.78 6.80
CA ARG A 69 18.96 -4.99 7.47
C ARG A 69 17.79 -4.64 6.56
N HIS A 70 18.02 -4.48 5.25
CA HIS A 70 16.95 -4.25 4.26
C HIS A 70 15.84 -5.31 4.35
N ILE A 71 16.17 -6.59 4.61
CA ILE A 71 15.19 -7.68 4.75
C ILE A 71 14.30 -7.45 5.97
N GLY A 72 14.90 -7.03 7.09
CA GLY A 72 14.18 -6.78 8.34
C GLY A 72 13.26 -5.57 8.24
N TYR A 73 13.75 -4.49 7.62
CA TYR A 73 12.97 -3.29 7.35
C TYR A 73 11.82 -3.58 6.39
N PHE A 74 12.11 -4.23 5.26
CA PHE A 74 11.10 -4.66 4.29
C PHE A 74 9.99 -5.48 4.95
N ASN A 75 10.35 -6.55 5.68
CA ASN A 75 9.38 -7.43 6.31
C ASN A 75 8.55 -6.73 7.40
N ARG A 76 9.14 -5.79 8.14
CA ARG A 76 8.44 -5.05 9.19
C ARG A 76 7.48 -4.03 8.59
N GLY A 77 7.93 -3.22 7.64
CA GLY A 77 7.08 -2.25 6.95
C GLY A 77 5.95 -2.91 6.15
N THR A 78 6.23 -4.05 5.52
CA THR A 78 5.22 -4.93 4.91
C THR A 78 4.12 -5.34 5.90
N ALA A 79 4.49 -5.80 7.09
CA ALA A 79 3.54 -6.24 8.11
C ALA A 79 2.76 -5.06 8.71
N GLU A 80 3.36 -3.87 8.77
CA GLU A 80 2.73 -2.63 9.21
C GLU A 80 1.71 -2.12 8.19
N ALA A 81 2.05 -2.13 6.89
CA ALA A 81 1.13 -1.78 5.81
C ALA A 81 -0.11 -2.68 5.82
N ALA A 82 0.07 -3.99 6.07
CA ALA A 82 -1.02 -4.94 6.13
C ALA A 82 -1.98 -4.73 7.32
N VAL A 83 -1.61 -3.94 8.33
CA VAL A 83 -2.52 -3.55 9.43
C VAL A 83 -2.97 -2.09 9.34
N GLY A 84 -2.65 -1.41 8.24
CA GLY A 84 -3.01 -0.01 8.00
C GLY A 84 -2.13 1.02 8.71
N ASP A 85 -1.01 0.59 9.29
CA ASP A 85 -0.02 1.49 9.91
C ASP A 85 0.93 2.04 8.83
N TYR A 86 0.38 2.85 7.93
CA TYR A 86 1.07 3.28 6.71
C TYR A 86 2.26 4.21 6.98
N ASP A 87 2.21 5.02 8.04
CA ASP A 87 3.33 5.91 8.40
C ASP A 87 4.55 5.13 8.90
N ALA A 88 4.32 4.12 9.75
CA ALA A 88 5.38 3.22 10.18
C ALA A 88 5.91 2.40 8.99
N ALA A 89 5.01 1.89 8.15
CA ALA A 89 5.36 1.15 6.96
C ALA A 89 6.22 1.96 5.99
N GLN A 90 5.87 3.22 5.74
CA GLN A 90 6.64 4.14 4.90
C GLN A 90 8.07 4.27 5.43
N THR A 91 8.20 4.58 6.72
CA THR A 91 9.51 4.76 7.38
C THR A 91 10.41 3.54 7.17
N ASP A 92 9.85 2.34 7.37
CA ASP A 92 10.61 1.10 7.23
C ASP A 92 10.90 0.76 5.77
N LEU A 93 9.97 0.96 4.85
CA LEU A 93 10.18 0.65 3.44
C LEU A 93 11.16 1.61 2.77
N GLU A 94 11.16 2.88 3.15
CA GLU A 94 12.20 3.85 2.76
C GLU A 94 13.57 3.42 3.29
N ALA A 95 13.65 3.05 4.57
CA ALA A 95 14.89 2.54 5.16
C ALA A 95 15.34 1.23 4.49
N ALA A 96 14.41 0.38 4.03
CA ALA A 96 14.74 -0.81 3.27
C ALA A 96 15.31 -0.44 1.90
N LEU A 97 14.69 0.51 1.19
CA LEU A 97 15.08 0.94 -0.15
C LEU A 97 16.47 1.56 -0.17
N GLU A 98 16.81 2.37 0.84
CA GLU A 98 18.11 3.04 0.94
C GLU A 98 19.29 2.07 0.94
N ILE A 99 19.12 0.89 1.54
CA ILE A 99 20.19 -0.11 1.71
C ILE A 99 19.90 -1.44 1.01
N ALA A 100 18.88 -1.49 0.16
CA ALA A 100 18.54 -2.67 -0.60
C ALA A 100 19.58 -2.88 -1.72
N PRO A 101 20.03 -4.11 -1.97
CA PRO A 101 20.66 -4.42 -3.25
C PRO A 101 19.62 -4.29 -4.37
N THR A 102 20.06 -3.99 -5.59
CA THR A 102 19.21 -3.86 -6.78
C THR A 102 18.22 -5.02 -6.96
N SER A 103 18.63 -6.25 -6.59
CA SER A 103 17.78 -7.44 -6.67
C SER A 103 16.56 -7.42 -5.75
N ALA A 104 16.57 -6.58 -4.71
CA ALA A 104 15.49 -6.47 -3.73
C ALA A 104 14.68 -5.17 -3.89
N GLU A 105 15.19 -4.17 -4.61
CA GLU A 105 14.52 -2.87 -4.78
C GLU A 105 13.12 -3.00 -5.36
N CYS A 106 12.87 -3.94 -6.26
CA CYS A 106 11.60 -4.08 -6.97
C CYS A 106 10.44 -4.35 -6.01
N ALA A 107 10.62 -5.33 -5.12
CA ALA A 107 9.61 -5.65 -4.12
C ALA A 107 9.40 -4.47 -3.15
N VAL A 108 10.49 -3.82 -2.72
CA VAL A 108 10.44 -2.66 -1.82
C VAL A 108 9.69 -1.49 -2.45
N ARG A 109 9.93 -1.19 -3.73
CA ARG A 109 9.28 -0.09 -4.45
C ARG A 109 7.79 -0.33 -4.66
N ILE A 110 7.38 -1.56 -5.01
CA ILE A 110 5.96 -1.93 -5.13
C ILE A 110 5.25 -1.73 -3.79
N ASN A 111 5.87 -2.19 -2.70
CA ASN A 111 5.38 -2.00 -1.34
C ASN A 111 5.21 -0.53 -0.96
N LEU A 112 6.26 0.26 -1.20
CA LEU A 112 6.29 1.66 -0.84
C LEU A 112 5.28 2.47 -1.67
N SER A 113 5.13 2.14 -2.96
CA SER A 113 4.10 2.69 -3.83
C SER A 113 2.69 2.42 -3.29
N PHE A 114 2.40 1.20 -2.83
CA PHE A 114 1.14 0.88 -2.18
C PHE A 114 0.90 1.70 -0.91
N VAL A 115 1.93 1.86 -0.08
CA VAL A 115 1.84 2.68 1.14
C VAL A 115 1.50 4.13 0.82
N TYR A 116 2.19 4.74 -0.15
CA TYR A 116 1.89 6.11 -0.58
C TYR A 116 0.48 6.26 -1.13
N GLU A 117 0.03 5.30 -1.92
CA GLU A 117 -1.34 5.30 -2.42
C GLU A 117 -2.37 5.21 -1.30
N LYS A 118 -2.16 4.34 -0.30
CA LYS A 118 -3.10 4.22 0.82
C LYS A 118 -3.11 5.46 1.71
N GLN A 119 -1.96 6.10 1.90
CA GLN A 119 -1.91 7.41 2.56
C GLN A 119 -2.67 8.46 1.74
N ALA A 120 -2.50 8.46 0.41
CA ALA A 120 -3.25 9.36 -0.48
C ALA A 120 -4.77 9.14 -0.36
N ASP A 121 -5.22 7.88 -0.38
CA ASP A 121 -6.62 7.50 -0.20
C ASP A 121 -7.17 8.01 1.15
N GLN A 122 -6.39 7.94 2.23
CA GLN A 122 -6.82 8.36 3.57
C GLN A 122 -7.04 9.86 3.71
N ILE A 123 -6.25 10.66 3.00
CA ILE A 123 -6.31 12.13 3.07
C ILE A 123 -7.04 12.77 1.90
N ALA A 124 -7.46 12.00 0.89
CA ALA A 124 -8.09 12.52 -0.33
C ALA A 124 -9.25 13.49 -0.09
N SER A 125 -10.07 13.24 0.95
CA SER A 125 -11.20 14.10 1.31
C SER A 125 -10.84 15.29 2.19
N GLN A 126 -9.67 15.24 2.85
CA GLN A 126 -9.24 16.22 3.84
C GLN A 126 -8.26 17.23 3.25
N ASP A 127 -7.33 16.75 2.43
CA ASP A 127 -6.29 17.51 1.75
C ASP A 127 -6.07 16.93 0.34
N PRO A 128 -6.89 17.35 -0.64
CA PRO A 128 -6.81 16.85 -2.02
C PRO A 128 -5.44 17.10 -2.65
N ASP A 129 -4.83 18.27 -2.40
CA ASP A 129 -3.53 18.62 -2.95
C ASP A 129 -2.44 17.68 -2.42
N GLN A 130 -2.38 17.47 -1.10
CA GLN A 130 -1.43 16.54 -0.51
C GLN A 130 -1.69 15.10 -0.95
N SER A 131 -2.96 14.71 -1.15
CA SER A 131 -3.31 13.41 -1.72
C SER A 131 -2.73 13.22 -3.13
N GLN A 132 -2.83 14.25 -3.98
CA GLN A 132 -2.25 14.22 -5.32
C GLN A 132 -0.73 14.09 -5.29
N GLU A 133 -0.04 14.79 -4.37
CA GLU A 133 1.40 14.66 -4.18
C GLU A 133 1.81 13.24 -3.78
N LEU A 134 1.02 12.56 -2.93
CA LEU A 134 1.27 11.18 -2.52
C LEU A 134 1.05 10.19 -3.67
N TYR A 135 0.00 10.38 -4.49
CA TYR A 135 -0.16 9.60 -5.72
C TYR A 135 1.03 9.80 -6.68
N ASP A 136 1.50 11.03 -6.84
CA ASP A 136 2.68 11.32 -7.65
C ASP A 136 3.94 10.64 -7.11
N ARG A 137 4.11 10.64 -5.79
CA ARG A 137 5.21 9.94 -5.14
C ARG A 137 5.12 8.43 -5.32
N SER A 138 3.91 7.87 -5.28
CA SER A 138 3.65 6.46 -5.57
C SER A 138 4.08 6.09 -6.99
N LEU A 139 3.62 6.84 -8.00
CA LEU A 139 3.99 6.62 -9.40
C LEU A 139 5.49 6.77 -9.62
N LYS A 140 6.09 7.83 -9.08
CA LYS A 140 7.52 8.07 -9.17
C LYS A 140 8.34 6.93 -8.57
N THR A 141 7.90 6.37 -7.44
CA THR A 141 8.58 5.23 -6.80
C THR A 141 8.66 4.01 -7.71
N LEU A 142 7.60 3.76 -8.49
CA LEU A 142 7.55 2.69 -9.49
C LEU A 142 8.37 3.02 -10.74
N GLU A 143 8.36 4.28 -11.19
CA GLU A 143 9.12 4.75 -12.36
C GLU A 143 10.63 4.77 -12.13
N ASP A 144 11.07 5.13 -10.93
CA ASP A 144 12.48 5.14 -10.52
C ASP A 144 13.04 3.71 -10.31
N ALA A 145 12.25 2.67 -10.57
CA ALA A 145 12.71 1.28 -10.46
C ALA A 145 13.77 0.96 -11.55
N PRO A 146 14.90 0.33 -11.18
CA PRO A 146 15.94 -0.03 -12.14
C PRO A 146 15.42 -0.99 -13.23
N GLU A 147 16.03 -1.00 -14.42
CA GLU A 147 15.60 -1.87 -15.54
C GLU A 147 15.63 -3.35 -15.16
N GLU A 148 16.52 -3.74 -14.24
CA GLU A 148 16.59 -5.08 -13.66
C GLU A 148 15.31 -5.49 -12.91
N CYS A 149 14.48 -4.53 -12.50
CA CYS A 149 13.12 -4.77 -11.98
C CYS A 149 12.09 -5.08 -13.06
N GLN A 150 12.47 -5.03 -14.34
CA GLN A 150 11.62 -5.34 -15.48
C GLN A 150 12.05 -6.59 -16.28
N PRO A 151 12.29 -7.77 -15.67
CA PRO A 151 12.45 -8.99 -16.47
C PRO A 151 11.22 -9.17 -17.35
N LYS A 152 11.42 -9.50 -18.63
CA LYS A 152 10.37 -9.50 -19.67
C LYS A 152 9.18 -10.44 -19.40
N LYS A 153 9.20 -11.25 -18.34
CA LYS A 153 8.13 -12.15 -17.86
C LYS A 153 8.25 -12.42 -16.34
N SER A 154 8.23 -11.39 -15.51
CA SER A 154 8.23 -11.56 -14.04
C SER A 154 6.89 -11.14 -13.45
N GLU A 155 6.47 -11.83 -12.38
CA GLU A 155 5.27 -11.47 -11.62
C GLU A 155 5.39 -10.05 -11.06
N GLU A 156 6.59 -9.64 -10.69
CA GLU A 156 6.93 -8.30 -10.19
C GLU A 156 6.68 -7.22 -11.23
N LYS A 157 7.02 -7.46 -12.51
CA LYS A 157 6.72 -6.51 -13.59
C LYS A 157 5.22 -6.33 -13.77
N GLN A 158 4.47 -7.43 -13.73
CA GLN A 158 3.01 -7.38 -13.83
C GLN A 158 2.40 -6.61 -12.66
N LYS A 159 2.82 -6.92 -11.43
CA LYS A 159 2.37 -6.23 -10.21
C LYS A 159 2.72 -4.73 -10.24
N SER A 160 3.91 -4.37 -10.68
CA SER A 160 4.31 -2.97 -10.86
C SER A 160 3.45 -2.25 -11.89
N SER A 161 3.19 -2.85 -13.07
CA SER A 161 2.32 -2.25 -14.08
C SER A 161 0.87 -2.08 -13.59
N GLN A 162 0.33 -3.09 -12.92
CA GLN A 162 -1.02 -3.04 -12.32
C GLN A 162 -1.09 -1.98 -11.22
N ALA A 163 -0.04 -1.86 -10.40
CA ALA A 163 0.05 -0.83 -9.38
C ALA A 163 0.05 0.57 -10.02
N LYS A 164 0.85 0.77 -11.07
CA LYS A 164 0.91 2.05 -11.80
C LYS A 164 -0.45 2.46 -12.37
N GLU A 165 -1.08 1.58 -13.14
CA GLU A 165 -2.38 1.84 -13.76
C GLU A 165 -3.45 2.20 -12.71
N ARG A 166 -3.50 1.44 -11.62
CA ARG A 166 -4.45 1.68 -10.52
C ARG A 166 -4.21 3.02 -9.83
N VAL A 167 -2.96 3.38 -9.57
CA VAL A 167 -2.62 4.66 -8.94
C VAL A 167 -3.00 5.82 -9.88
N GLU A 168 -2.76 5.69 -11.19
CA GLU A 168 -3.19 6.68 -12.19
C GLU A 168 -4.70 6.84 -12.22
N ASP A 169 -5.45 5.74 -12.18
CA ASP A 169 -6.91 5.75 -12.17
C ASP A 169 -7.47 6.44 -10.92
N LYS A 170 -6.94 6.09 -9.73
CA LYS A 170 -7.32 6.72 -8.47
C LYS A 170 -7.00 8.20 -8.47
N LYS A 171 -5.80 8.57 -8.91
CA LYS A 171 -5.38 9.97 -9.02
C LYS A 171 -6.35 10.78 -9.87
N GLN A 172 -6.71 10.27 -11.05
CA GLN A 172 -7.67 10.92 -11.96
C GLN A 172 -9.08 10.99 -11.38
N GLY A 173 -9.53 9.91 -10.73
CA GLY A 173 -10.83 9.86 -10.05
C GLY A 173 -10.95 10.91 -8.94
N GLU A 174 -9.92 11.06 -8.10
CA GLU A 174 -9.91 12.07 -7.04
C GLU A 174 -9.86 13.51 -7.60
N LYS A 175 -9.09 13.78 -8.66
CA LYS A 175 -9.13 15.09 -9.34
C LYS A 175 -10.52 15.44 -9.88
N ALA A 176 -11.22 14.45 -10.44
CA ALA A 176 -12.56 14.66 -11.00
C ALA A 176 -13.61 14.97 -9.91
N LYS A 177 -13.39 14.54 -8.66
CA LYS A 177 -14.26 14.86 -7.52
C LYS A 177 -14.02 16.27 -7.00
N ASP A 178 -12.76 16.67 -6.89
CA ASP A 178 -12.35 18.00 -6.44
C ASP A 178 -12.92 19.10 -7.35
N GLU A 179 -12.68 19.00 -8.65
CA GLU A 179 -13.18 19.96 -9.64
C GLU A 179 -14.71 19.92 -9.87
N GLY A 180 -15.42 18.98 -9.23
CA GLY A 180 -16.89 18.89 -9.22
C GLY A 180 -17.54 19.60 -8.04
N THR A 181 -16.76 20.00 -7.03
CA THR A 181 -17.23 20.63 -5.79
C THR A 181 -17.25 22.17 -5.90
N ASP A 182 -16.51 22.73 -6.86
CA ASP A 182 -16.36 24.18 -7.08
C ASP A 182 -17.55 24.85 -7.84
N GLY A 183 -18.70 24.16 -7.95
CA GLY A 183 -19.88 24.61 -8.71
C GLY A 183 -21.11 24.96 -7.87
N SER A 184 -21.00 24.99 -6.54
CA SER A 184 -22.13 25.25 -5.66
C SER A 184 -21.78 26.23 -4.54
N GLU A 185 -21.22 27.39 -4.89
CA GLU A 185 -21.36 28.59 -4.09
C GLU A 185 -22.46 29.45 -4.73
N SER A 186 -23.65 29.42 -4.12
CA SER A 186 -24.74 30.34 -4.44
C SER A 186 -24.37 31.69 -3.86
N GLU A 187 -23.87 32.58 -4.71
CA GLU A 187 -23.91 34.03 -4.46
C GLU A 187 -25.39 34.46 -4.47
N ASP A 188 -26.05 34.40 -3.31
CA ASP A 188 -27.32 35.09 -3.10
C ASP A 188 -27.01 36.59 -2.92
N GLU A 189 -26.84 37.30 -4.04
CA GLU A 189 -26.91 38.75 -4.06
C GLU A 189 -28.36 39.24 -3.90
N ASP A 190 -28.54 39.92 -2.79
CA ASP A 190 -29.63 40.80 -2.38
C ASP A 190 -30.24 41.61 -3.55
N SER A 191 -31.56 41.47 -3.77
CA SER A 191 -32.36 42.54 -4.35
C SER A 191 -33.79 42.53 -3.82
N GLN A 192 -34.08 43.62 -3.11
CA GLN A 192 -35.35 44.04 -2.53
C GLN A 192 -36.43 44.31 -3.59
N GLU A 193 -37.68 43.97 -3.29
CA GLU A 193 -38.84 44.89 -3.07
C GLU A 193 -40.14 44.07 -2.97
N LYS A 194 -40.76 44.03 -1.78
CA LYS A 194 -41.98 44.76 -1.36
C LYS A 194 -43.29 44.31 -2.01
N ASP A 195 -44.15 43.69 -1.18
CA ASP A 195 -45.51 44.16 -0.84
C ASP A 195 -46.54 43.41 -1.69
N SER A 196 -47.63 42.79 -1.24
CA SER A 196 -48.56 42.96 -0.14
C SER A 196 -49.30 41.61 0.01
N GLY A 197 -49.69 41.13 1.20
CA GLY A 197 -51.06 41.32 1.66
C GLY A 197 -51.97 40.10 1.40
N ASP A 198 -52.60 39.63 2.47
CA ASP A 198 -53.85 38.87 2.58
C ASP A 198 -53.91 37.34 2.68
N GLU A 199 -54.90 36.99 3.50
CA GLU A 199 -55.11 35.79 4.28
C GLU A 199 -55.79 34.63 3.52
N LYS A 200 -55.59 33.44 4.10
CA LYS A 200 -56.55 32.31 4.23
C LYS A 200 -57.86 32.39 3.42
N SER A 201 -58.18 31.30 2.72
CA SER A 201 -59.35 30.47 3.09
C SER A 201 -59.44 29.20 2.24
N SER A 202 -59.92 28.16 2.92
CA SER A 202 -60.32 26.80 2.56
C SER A 202 -61.46 26.66 1.55
N GLY A 203 -61.59 25.44 0.99
CA GLY A 203 -62.82 24.84 0.44
C GLY A 203 -62.65 24.42 -1.02
N ASP A 204 -62.27 23.18 -1.35
CA ASP A 204 -63.10 21.97 -1.44
C ASP A 204 -64.26 22.10 -2.45
N GLU A 205 -64.08 21.54 -3.65
CA GLU A 205 -64.86 20.41 -4.19
C GLU A 205 -64.82 20.35 -5.74
N SER A 206 -64.44 19.16 -6.23
CA SER A 206 -65.03 18.43 -7.38
C SER A 206 -64.51 18.63 -8.82
N GLN A 207 -64.35 17.45 -9.47
CA GLN A 207 -64.44 17.11 -10.90
C GLN A 207 -63.14 16.84 -11.69
N ASP A 208 -62.80 15.54 -11.73
CA ASP A 208 -62.29 14.82 -12.92
C ASP A 208 -63.35 14.92 -14.06
N PRO A 209 -63.05 14.93 -15.39
CA PRO A 209 -61.92 14.27 -16.04
C PRO A 209 -61.23 15.02 -17.20
N GLY A 210 -59.97 14.67 -17.45
CA GLY A 210 -59.26 15.13 -18.65
C GLY A 210 -57.90 14.45 -18.81
N GLU A 211 -57.86 13.41 -19.65
CA GLU A 211 -56.62 12.85 -20.18
C GLU A 211 -55.85 13.93 -20.94
N GLU A 212 -54.74 14.41 -20.40
CA GLU A 212 -53.65 14.99 -21.19
C GLU A 212 -52.32 14.41 -20.71
N GLU A 213 -51.59 13.85 -21.68
CA GLU A 213 -50.31 13.19 -21.53
C GLU A 213 -49.24 14.17 -21.02
N GLU A 214 -48.89 14.10 -19.73
CA GLU A 214 -47.59 14.60 -19.29
C GLU A 214 -46.53 13.56 -19.66
N LYS A 215 -45.87 13.82 -20.79
CA LYS A 215 -44.59 13.19 -21.11
C LYS A 215 -43.61 13.46 -19.96
N PRO A 216 -42.90 12.45 -19.44
CA PRO A 216 -41.76 12.72 -18.60
C PRO A 216 -40.74 13.48 -19.45
N ASP A 217 -40.38 14.68 -19.01
CA ASP A 217 -39.25 15.44 -19.55
C ASP A 217 -37.96 14.67 -19.21
N ASP A 218 -37.70 13.63 -19.99
CA ASP A 218 -36.47 12.84 -19.95
C ASP A 218 -35.37 13.59 -20.70
N SER A 219 -34.96 14.71 -20.11
CA SER A 219 -33.79 15.47 -20.53
C SER A 219 -32.89 15.71 -19.32
N SER A 220 -32.40 14.62 -18.72
CA SER A 220 -31.20 14.64 -17.89
C SER A 220 -30.20 13.60 -18.41
N GLY A 221 -29.79 13.77 -19.66
CA GLY A 221 -28.59 13.10 -20.16
C GLY A 221 -27.41 13.56 -19.30
N LYS A 222 -26.86 12.64 -18.48
CA LYS A 222 -25.63 12.88 -17.70
C LYS A 222 -24.60 13.59 -18.58
N SER A 223 -23.97 14.62 -18.04
CA SER A 223 -22.92 15.32 -18.80
C SER A 223 -21.80 14.33 -19.13
N GLU A 224 -21.07 14.55 -20.23
CA GLU A 224 -19.91 13.71 -20.59
C GLU A 224 -18.88 13.62 -19.44
N ARG A 225 -18.81 14.67 -18.62
CA ARG A 225 -17.98 14.71 -17.41
C ARG A 225 -18.46 13.74 -16.33
N GLU A 226 -19.77 13.70 -16.09
CA GLU A 226 -20.38 12.75 -15.14
C GLU A 226 -20.26 11.31 -15.62
N LYS A 227 -20.45 11.05 -16.91
CA LYS A 227 -20.23 9.71 -17.49
C LYS A 227 -18.79 9.24 -17.29
N LYS A 228 -17.83 10.14 -17.53
CA LYS A 228 -16.40 9.84 -17.32
C LYS A 228 -16.08 9.61 -15.83
N ARG A 229 -16.69 10.37 -14.92
CA ARG A 229 -16.56 10.17 -13.47
C ARG A 229 -17.10 8.80 -13.06
N ASP A 230 -18.32 8.44 -13.49
CA ASP A 230 -18.95 7.17 -13.19
C ASP A 230 -18.15 5.97 -13.78
N GLU A 231 -17.52 6.16 -14.95
CA GLU A 231 -16.64 5.16 -15.56
C GLU A 231 -15.36 4.95 -14.74
N LEU A 232 -14.71 6.03 -14.31
CA LEU A 232 -13.52 5.96 -13.45
C LEU A 232 -13.84 5.31 -12.09
N GLU A 233 -14.99 5.63 -11.51
CA GLU A 233 -15.44 5.06 -10.24
C GLU A 233 -15.68 3.56 -10.36
N LYS A 234 -16.34 3.10 -11.42
CA LYS A 234 -16.50 1.66 -11.70
C LYS A 234 -15.16 0.94 -11.89
N ARG A 235 -14.23 1.55 -12.64
CA ARG A 235 -12.90 0.97 -12.87
C ARG A 235 -12.10 0.84 -11.57
N ARG A 236 -12.23 1.82 -10.67
CA ARG A 236 -11.67 1.78 -9.32
C ARG A 236 -12.26 0.61 -8.51
N GLU A 237 -13.58 0.50 -8.44
CA GLU A 237 -14.24 -0.58 -7.72
C GLU A 237 -13.82 -1.97 -8.23
N ASP A 238 -13.70 -2.13 -9.55
CA ASP A 238 -13.24 -3.38 -10.16
C ASP A 238 -11.77 -3.68 -9.82
N SER A 239 -10.91 -2.66 -9.79
CA SER A 239 -9.51 -2.78 -9.37
C SER A 239 -9.40 -3.23 -7.90
N GLU A 240 -10.20 -2.64 -7.01
CA GLU A 240 -10.25 -3.01 -5.60
C GLU A 240 -10.79 -4.44 -5.40
N ARG A 241 -11.81 -4.85 -6.15
CA ARG A 241 -12.35 -6.22 -6.12
C ARG A 241 -11.35 -7.26 -6.60
N GLN A 242 -10.53 -6.95 -7.60
CA GLN A 242 -9.49 -7.86 -8.09
C GLN A 242 -8.38 -8.09 -7.04
N GLN A 243 -8.10 -7.12 -6.18
CA GLN A 243 -7.13 -7.30 -5.08
C GLN A 243 -7.65 -8.22 -3.98
N GLN A 244 -8.92 -8.08 -3.60
CA GLN A 244 -9.52 -8.94 -2.58
C GLN A 244 -9.52 -10.43 -3.01
N GLN A 245 -9.53 -10.71 -4.31
CA GLN A 245 -9.55 -12.06 -4.87
C GLN A 245 -8.15 -12.69 -5.06
N GLN A 246 -7.07 -11.89 -5.04
CA GLN A 246 -5.69 -12.39 -5.28
C GLN A 246 -4.96 -12.86 -4.01
N GLY A 247 -5.60 -12.81 -2.83
CA GLY A 247 -5.04 -13.33 -1.59
C GLY A 247 -4.89 -14.87 -1.59
N PRO A 248 -3.78 -15.44 -1.10
CA PRO A 248 -3.60 -16.89 -1.05
C PRO A 248 -4.52 -17.48 0.02
N GLY A 249 -5.54 -18.21 -0.42
CA GLY A 249 -6.46 -18.94 0.45
C GLY A 249 -7.86 -18.35 0.44
N GLY A 250 -8.65 -18.76 -0.54
CA GLY A 250 -10.10 -18.67 -0.46
C GLY A 250 -10.59 -19.53 0.70
N ASP A 251 -10.81 -18.90 1.85
CA ASP A 251 -11.76 -19.37 2.84
C ASP A 251 -12.57 -18.17 3.32
N GLY A 252 -13.88 -18.25 3.12
CA GLY A 252 -14.81 -17.15 3.34
C GLY A 252 -14.97 -16.85 4.83
N GLY A 253 -15.08 -15.55 5.16
CA GLY A 253 -15.71 -15.13 6.43
C GLY A 253 -15.02 -14.03 7.22
N ARG A 254 -13.83 -13.57 6.83
CA ARG A 254 -13.23 -12.33 7.36
C ARG A 254 -12.58 -11.58 6.21
N SER A 255 -12.86 -10.29 6.08
CA SER A 255 -12.14 -9.41 5.15
C SER A 255 -10.65 -9.47 5.51
N ASN A 256 -9.88 -10.27 4.77
CA ASN A 256 -8.43 -10.31 4.94
C ASN A 256 -7.89 -8.91 4.59
N PRO A 257 -6.98 -8.35 5.40
CA PRO A 257 -6.36 -7.08 5.07
C PRO A 257 -5.67 -7.14 3.71
N GLU A 258 -5.81 -6.07 2.94
CA GLU A 258 -5.26 -5.93 1.60
C GLU A 258 -3.73 -6.02 1.67
N LYS A 259 -3.17 -6.98 0.92
CA LYS A 259 -1.72 -7.18 0.84
C LYS A 259 -1.21 -6.48 -0.41
N PRO A 260 0.00 -5.90 -0.40
CA PRO A 260 0.48 -5.20 -1.58
C PRO A 260 0.94 -6.14 -2.71
N TRP A 261 1.01 -7.47 -2.46
CA TRP A 261 1.35 -8.52 -3.45
C TRP A 261 0.95 -9.93 -3.00
#